data_AF-A0A5C9AEM2-F1
#
_entry.id   AF-A0A5C9AEM2-F1
#
_cell.length_a   1.000
_cell.length_b   1.000
_cell.length_c   1.000
_cell.angle_alpha   90.00
_cell.angle_beta   90.00
_cell.angle_gamma   90.00
#
_symmetry.space_group_name_H-M   'P 1'
#
loop_
_entity.id
_entity.type
_entity.pdbx_description
1 polymer ?
#
loop_
_entity_poly.entity_id
_entity_poly.type
_entity_poly.pdbx_seq_one_letter_code
_entity_poly.pdbx_strand_id
1 'polypeptide(L)'
;TPGLHMEEKRAINRLMNKAASSSIGDVELVIFVVEGTRWTPDDEMVLNKLREGKAPVILAVNKVDNVQEKADLLPHLQFLASQMNFLDIVPISAETGLNVDTIAAIVRKHLPEATHHFPEDYITDRSQRFMASEIIREKLMRFLGAELPYSVTVEIERFVSNERGGYDINGLILVEREGQKKMVIGNKGAKIKTIGIEARKDMQEMFEAPVHLELWVKVKSGWADDERALRSLGYVDDL
;
A
#
# COMPACT_ATOMS: atom_id res chain seq x y z
N THR A 1 2.85 5.52 0.04
CA THR A 1 3.86 4.98 0.99
C THR A 1 3.19 4.02 1.95
N PRO A 2 3.94 3.08 2.59
CA PRO A 2 3.42 2.33 3.74
C PRO A 2 2.96 3.24 4.88
N GLY A 3 2.02 2.75 5.71
CA GLY A 3 1.64 3.44 6.95
C GLY A 3 2.81 3.52 7.93
N LEU A 4 2.94 4.66 8.61
CA LEU A 4 3.98 4.90 9.61
C LEU A 4 3.45 4.51 10.99
N HIS A 5 4.18 3.63 11.69
CA HIS A 5 3.79 3.15 13.03
C HIS A 5 4.91 3.35 14.06
N MET A 6 4.54 3.74 15.29
CA MET A 6 5.46 4.05 16.40
C MET A 6 6.17 2.81 16.96
N GLU A 7 5.45 1.71 17.15
CA GLU A 7 6.04 0.45 17.58
C GLU A 7 6.46 -0.34 16.35
N GLU A 8 7.67 -0.95 16.35
CA GLU A 8 7.84 -2.31 15.84
C GLU A 8 9.29 -2.86 15.94
N LYS A 9 9.37 -4.12 16.38
CA LYS A 9 10.63 -4.85 16.61
C LYS A 9 11.22 -5.54 15.36
N ARG A 10 10.42 -5.71 14.29
CA ARG A 10 10.79 -6.54 13.11
C ARG A 10 11.51 -5.72 12.04
N ALA A 11 12.40 -6.36 11.28
CA ALA A 11 13.18 -5.67 10.25
C ALA A 11 12.32 -5.12 9.10
N ILE A 12 11.30 -5.87 8.65
CA ILE A 12 10.36 -5.45 7.59
C ILE A 12 9.68 -4.11 7.91
N ASN A 13 9.24 -3.94 9.15
CA ASN A 13 8.53 -2.75 9.57
C ASN A 13 9.45 -1.52 9.67
N ARG A 14 10.69 -1.71 10.13
CA ARG A 14 11.72 -0.66 10.09
C ARG A 14 12.02 -0.23 8.66
N LEU A 15 12.08 -1.17 7.72
CA LEU A 15 12.28 -0.89 6.29
C LEU A 15 11.08 -0.13 5.71
N MET A 16 9.85 -0.52 6.02
CA MET A 16 8.63 0.19 5.62
C MET A 16 8.61 1.62 6.16
N ASN A 17 8.96 1.81 7.44
CA ASN A 17 9.07 3.13 8.06
C ASN A 17 10.19 3.98 7.42
N LYS A 18 11.31 3.37 7.04
CA LYS A 18 12.41 4.05 6.36
C LYS A 18 12.02 4.47 4.95
N ALA A 19 11.37 3.60 4.17
CA ALA A 19 10.86 3.92 2.84
C ALA A 19 9.83 5.07 2.90
N ALA A 20 8.90 5.00 3.85
CA ALA A 20 7.92 6.07 4.07
C ALA A 20 8.58 7.39 4.52
N SER A 21 9.59 7.35 5.40
CA SER A 21 10.28 8.56 5.88
C SER A 21 11.19 9.19 4.81
N SER A 22 11.88 8.39 4.00
CA SER A 22 12.72 8.89 2.89
C SER A 22 11.87 9.57 1.81
N SER A 23 10.67 9.06 1.55
CA SER A 23 9.71 9.68 0.61
C SER A 23 9.26 11.09 1.02
N ILE A 24 9.42 11.50 2.28
CA ILE A 24 9.01 12.84 2.75
C ILE A 24 10.08 13.89 2.44
N GLY A 25 11.34 13.49 2.22
CA GLY A 25 12.47 14.41 2.07
C GLY A 25 12.56 15.13 0.72
N ASP A 26 12.17 14.45 -0.35
CA ASP A 26 12.33 14.91 -1.75
C ASP A 26 10.97 14.99 -2.46
N VAL A 27 10.06 15.82 -1.95
CA VAL A 27 8.74 16.05 -2.57
C VAL A 27 8.35 17.52 -2.57
N GLU A 28 7.63 17.95 -3.60
CA GLU A 28 7.10 19.31 -3.74
C GLU A 28 5.85 19.53 -2.87
N LEU A 29 5.13 18.47 -2.50
CA LEU A 29 3.89 18.53 -1.71
C LEU A 29 3.62 17.19 -1.02
N VAL A 30 3.12 17.26 0.22
CA VAL A 30 2.69 16.07 0.98
C VAL A 30 1.16 16.06 1.12
N ILE A 31 0.54 14.90 0.90
CA ILE A 31 -0.85 14.64 1.29
C ILE A 31 -0.81 13.77 2.54
N PHE A 32 -1.12 14.35 3.69
CA PHE A 32 -1.21 13.63 4.96
C PHE A 32 -2.65 13.15 5.15
N VAL A 33 -2.86 11.83 5.24
CA VAL A 33 -4.19 11.23 5.32
C VAL A 33 -4.47 10.73 6.73
N VAL A 34 -5.59 11.16 7.32
CA VAL A 34 -6.07 10.70 8.64
C VAL A 34 -7.50 10.14 8.56
N GLU A 35 -7.90 9.36 9.56
CA GLU A 35 -9.18 8.65 9.57
C GLU A 35 -10.27 9.43 10.31
N GLY A 36 -11.20 10.07 9.58
CA GLY A 36 -12.43 10.65 10.12
C GLY A 36 -12.21 11.55 11.34
N THR A 37 -12.81 11.18 12.47
CA THR A 37 -12.65 11.86 13.76
C THR A 37 -11.63 11.18 14.71
N ARG A 38 -10.84 10.25 14.18
CA ARG A 38 -9.87 9.45 14.93
C ARG A 38 -8.48 10.05 14.77
N TRP A 39 -7.89 10.45 15.89
CA TRP A 39 -6.50 10.88 16.00
C TRP A 39 -5.74 9.91 16.89
N THR A 40 -4.61 9.39 16.40
CA THR A 40 -3.81 8.38 17.07
C THR A 40 -2.39 8.88 17.38
N PRO A 41 -1.64 8.20 18.27
CA PRO A 41 -0.23 8.49 18.49
C PRO A 41 0.63 8.34 17.21
N ASP A 42 0.24 7.46 16.30
CA ASP A 42 0.91 7.30 15.00
C ASP A 42 0.71 8.56 14.14
N ASP A 43 -0.51 9.12 14.09
CA ASP A 43 -0.79 10.38 13.40
C ASP A 43 0.04 11.53 13.98
N GLU A 44 0.14 11.59 15.31
CA GLU A 44 0.98 12.58 16.01
C GLU A 44 2.47 12.43 15.66
N MET A 45 2.97 11.19 15.57
CA MET A 45 4.35 10.93 15.15
C MET A 45 4.59 11.42 13.71
N VAL A 46 3.69 11.13 12.78
CA VAL A 46 3.79 11.59 11.39
C VAL A 46 3.76 13.12 11.33
N LEU A 47 2.80 13.74 12.03
CA LEU A 47 2.68 15.19 12.14
C LEU A 47 4.00 15.84 12.61
N ASN A 48 4.64 15.27 13.62
CA ASN A 48 5.91 15.80 14.13
C ASN A 48 7.03 15.76 13.08
N LYS A 49 7.11 14.70 12.27
CA LYS A 49 8.05 14.64 11.14
C LYS A 49 7.71 15.68 10.06
N LEU A 50 6.42 15.87 9.77
CA LEU A 50 5.97 16.85 8.78
C LEU A 50 6.25 18.29 9.21
N ARG A 51 6.19 18.58 10.52
CA ARG A 51 6.58 19.90 11.08
C ARG A 51 8.05 20.23 10.86
N GLU A 52 8.92 19.22 10.77
CA GLU A 52 10.35 19.39 10.46
C GLU A 52 10.62 19.51 8.96
N GLY A 53 9.66 19.09 8.13
CA GLY A 53 9.73 19.15 6.67
C GLY A 53 9.55 20.57 6.12
N LYS A 54 9.96 20.76 4.85
CA LYS A 54 9.82 22.03 4.12
C LYS A 54 8.66 22.04 3.12
N ALA A 55 8.19 20.85 2.72
CA ALA A 55 7.14 20.72 1.73
C ALA A 55 5.78 21.18 2.31
N PRO A 56 4.94 21.88 1.53
CA PRO A 56 3.57 22.17 1.92
C PRO A 56 2.78 20.86 2.13
N VAL A 57 1.88 20.87 3.12
CA VAL A 57 1.11 19.69 3.51
C VAL A 57 -0.38 19.95 3.34
N ILE A 58 -1.06 19.12 2.56
CA ILE A 58 -2.53 19.02 2.55
C ILE A 58 -2.95 17.96 3.55
N LEU A 59 -3.86 18.27 4.45
CA LEU A 59 -4.48 17.28 5.33
C LEU A 59 -5.75 16.73 4.67
N ALA A 60 -5.75 15.45 4.31
CA ALA A 60 -6.92 14.74 3.82
C ALA A 60 -7.56 13.95 4.96
N VAL A 61 -8.73 14.40 5.43
CA VAL A 61 -9.50 13.70 6.46
C VAL A 61 -10.42 12.70 5.78
N ASN A 62 -9.99 11.45 5.68
CA ASN A 62 -10.65 10.41 4.89
C ASN A 62 -11.75 9.69 5.68
N LYS A 63 -12.62 8.96 4.98
CA LYS A 63 -13.74 8.17 5.54
C LYS A 63 -14.82 9.02 6.24
N VAL A 64 -15.06 10.25 5.78
CA VAL A 64 -16.12 11.11 6.36
C VAL A 64 -17.53 10.55 6.18
N ASP A 65 -17.71 9.65 5.21
CA ASP A 65 -18.92 8.85 5.01
C ASP A 65 -19.25 7.93 6.21
N ASN A 66 -18.23 7.54 6.98
CA ASN A 66 -18.38 6.67 8.16
C ASN A 66 -18.56 7.44 9.48
N VAL A 67 -18.47 8.77 9.44
CA VAL A 67 -18.69 9.62 10.63
C VAL A 67 -20.18 9.66 10.93
N GLN A 68 -20.58 8.99 12.02
CA GLN A 68 -21.99 8.86 12.42
C GLN A 68 -22.60 10.22 12.76
N GLU A 69 -21.91 10.98 13.62
CA GLU A 69 -22.36 12.29 14.07
C GLU A 69 -21.63 13.38 13.30
N LYS A 70 -22.28 13.92 12.25
CA LYS A 70 -21.69 15.02 11.45
C LYS A 70 -21.35 16.26 12.29
N ALA A 71 -22.00 16.44 13.44
CA ALA A 71 -21.71 17.50 14.38
C ALA A 71 -20.29 17.40 14.98
N ASP A 72 -19.71 16.20 15.05
CA ASP A 72 -18.37 15.97 15.62
C ASP A 72 -17.24 16.31 14.63
N LEU A 73 -17.55 16.32 13.33
CA LEU A 73 -16.56 16.56 12.29
C LEU A 73 -16.02 17.99 12.35
N LEU A 74 -16.87 19.01 12.50
CA LEU A 74 -16.42 20.41 12.52
C LEU A 74 -15.48 20.73 13.70
N PRO A 75 -15.79 20.36 14.96
CA PRO A 75 -14.85 20.49 16.07
C PRO A 75 -13.54 19.73 15.83
N HIS A 76 -13.61 18.53 15.24
CA HIS A 76 -12.40 17.77 14.94
C HIS A 76 -11.53 18.46 13.88
N LEU A 77 -12.12 19.01 12.82
CA LEU A 77 -11.40 19.79 11.82
C LEU A 77 -10.74 21.03 12.43
N GLN A 78 -11.39 21.68 13.40
CA GLN A 78 -10.79 22.81 14.14
C GLN A 78 -9.60 22.35 14.99
N PHE A 79 -9.73 21.22 15.69
CA PHE A 79 -8.61 20.62 16.43
C PHE A 79 -7.43 20.32 15.49
N LEU A 80 -7.70 19.69 14.34
CA LEU A 80 -6.69 19.36 13.33
C LEU A 80 -6.03 20.63 12.78
N ALA A 81 -6.81 21.66 12.43
CA ALA A 81 -6.29 22.93 11.94
C ALA A 81 -5.35 23.63 12.93
N SER A 82 -5.51 23.38 14.24
CA SER A 82 -4.61 23.92 15.26
C SER A 82 -3.28 23.17 15.38
N GLN A 83 -3.15 21.99 14.77
CA GLN A 83 -1.96 21.15 14.92
C GLN A 83 -0.76 21.66 14.12
N MET A 84 -0.94 22.13 12.91
CA MET A 84 0.10 22.80 12.13
C MET A 84 -0.53 23.67 11.04
N ASN A 85 0.28 24.52 10.43
CA ASN A 85 -0.17 25.32 9.29
C ASN A 85 -0.22 24.44 8.02
N PHE A 86 -1.35 23.75 7.83
CA PHE A 86 -1.63 23.03 6.59
C PHE A 86 -1.89 24.00 5.44
N LEU A 87 -1.54 23.56 4.23
CA LEU A 87 -1.90 24.25 3.00
C LEU A 87 -3.43 24.28 2.81
N ASP A 88 -4.06 23.14 3.06
CA ASP A 88 -5.50 22.97 3.03
C ASP A 88 -5.90 21.76 3.89
N ILE A 89 -7.14 21.72 4.35
CA ILE A 89 -7.73 20.61 5.10
C ILE A 89 -9.00 20.17 4.39
N VAL A 90 -8.95 19.00 3.76
CA VAL A 90 -9.99 18.51 2.87
C VAL A 90 -10.65 17.27 3.49
N PRO A 91 -11.90 17.36 3.94
CA PRO A 91 -12.69 16.18 4.32
C PRO A 91 -13.09 15.42 3.05
N ILE A 92 -12.68 14.15 2.95
CA ILE A 92 -12.89 13.29 1.77
C ILE A 92 -13.51 11.93 2.13
N SER A 93 -14.06 11.28 1.12
CA SER A 93 -14.31 9.84 1.14
C SER A 93 -13.64 9.23 -0.09
N ALA A 94 -12.50 8.58 0.12
CA ALA A 94 -11.77 7.92 -0.97
C ALA A 94 -12.57 6.76 -1.59
N GLU A 95 -13.45 6.12 -0.83
CA GLU A 95 -14.30 5.02 -1.31
C GLU A 95 -15.42 5.52 -2.23
N THR A 96 -16.07 6.63 -1.88
CA THR A 96 -17.18 7.18 -2.69
C THR A 96 -16.73 8.21 -3.72
N GLY A 97 -15.48 8.68 -3.63
CA GLY A 97 -14.93 9.75 -4.46
C GLY A 97 -15.24 11.17 -3.99
N LEU A 98 -15.94 11.34 -2.85
CA LEU A 98 -16.29 12.65 -2.31
C LEU A 98 -15.02 13.51 -2.08
N ASN A 99 -14.99 14.69 -2.71
CA ASN A 99 -13.94 15.71 -2.61
C ASN A 99 -12.52 15.25 -2.97
N VAL A 100 -12.35 14.09 -3.61
CA VAL A 100 -11.03 13.63 -4.08
C VAL A 100 -10.49 14.54 -5.20
N ASP A 101 -11.38 15.02 -6.06
CA ASP A 101 -11.10 15.99 -7.12
C ASP A 101 -10.60 17.35 -6.57
N THR A 102 -11.06 17.74 -5.38
CA THR A 102 -10.63 18.96 -4.70
C THR A 102 -9.15 18.89 -4.34
N ILE A 103 -8.69 17.74 -3.85
CA ILE A 103 -7.24 17.51 -3.60
C ILE A 103 -6.46 17.66 -4.91
N ALA A 104 -6.91 17.01 -5.99
CA ALA A 104 -6.26 17.10 -7.29
C ALA A 104 -6.16 18.55 -7.81
N ALA A 105 -7.21 19.35 -7.61
CA ALA A 105 -7.22 20.76 -7.98
C ALA A 105 -6.23 21.59 -7.16
N ILE A 106 -6.15 21.37 -5.84
CA ILE A 106 -5.18 22.04 -4.96
C ILE A 106 -3.75 21.67 -5.37
N VAL A 107 -3.47 20.38 -5.59
CA VAL A 107 -2.16 19.89 -6.05
C VAL A 107 -1.75 20.58 -7.34
N ARG A 108 -2.63 20.60 -8.36
CA ARG A 108 -2.34 21.25 -9.65
C ARG A 108 -2.03 22.74 -9.53
N LYS A 109 -2.62 23.44 -8.56
CA LYS A 109 -2.39 24.88 -8.33
C LYS A 109 -1.03 25.16 -7.65
N HIS A 110 -0.50 24.22 -6.88
CA HIS A 110 0.69 24.44 -6.05
C HIS A 110 1.96 23.76 -6.57
N LEU A 111 1.82 22.76 -7.44
CA LEU A 111 2.99 22.17 -8.08
C LEU A 111 3.66 23.18 -9.02
N PRO A 112 5.00 23.27 -9.02
CA PRO A 112 5.73 24.12 -9.94
C PRO A 112 5.60 23.61 -11.38
N GLU A 113 5.74 24.51 -12.34
CA GLU A 113 5.95 24.10 -13.73
C GLU A 113 7.26 23.31 -13.83
N ALA A 114 7.19 22.12 -14.40
CA ALA A 114 8.32 21.23 -14.57
C ALA A 114 8.18 20.41 -15.85
N THR A 115 9.27 19.79 -16.29
CA THR A 115 9.22 18.82 -17.39
C THR A 115 8.60 17.53 -16.87
N HIS A 116 7.78 16.88 -17.69
CA HIS A 116 7.29 15.54 -17.36
C HIS A 116 8.47 14.58 -17.23
N HIS A 117 8.62 13.97 -16.05
CA HIS A 117 9.67 12.97 -15.80
C HIS A 117 9.33 11.59 -16.40
N PHE A 118 8.06 11.36 -16.71
CA PHE A 118 7.56 10.13 -17.31
C PHE A 118 6.71 10.43 -18.56
N PRO A 119 6.65 9.51 -19.53
CA PRO A 119 5.72 9.59 -20.65
C PRO A 119 4.25 9.67 -20.22
N GLU A 120 3.39 10.27 -21.03
CA GLU A 120 1.96 10.46 -20.70
C GLU A 120 1.18 9.14 -20.61
N ASP A 121 1.64 8.11 -21.32
CA ASP A 121 1.07 6.76 -21.33
C ASP A 121 1.51 5.89 -20.14
N TYR A 122 2.46 6.36 -19.32
CA TYR A 122 2.91 5.62 -18.14
C TYR A 122 1.90 5.77 -17.00
N ILE A 123 1.19 4.68 -16.69
CA ILE A 123 0.27 4.60 -15.54
C ILE A 123 1.05 4.31 -14.23
N THR A 124 2.15 3.56 -14.31
CA THR A 124 2.99 3.20 -13.17
C THR A 124 4.45 2.99 -13.58
N ASP A 125 5.38 3.22 -12.65
CA ASP A 125 6.81 2.90 -12.77
C ASP A 125 7.14 1.45 -12.37
N ARG A 126 6.14 0.70 -11.88
CA ARG A 126 6.33 -0.65 -11.35
C ARG A 126 6.28 -1.72 -12.45
N SER A 127 7.15 -2.71 -12.31
CA SER A 127 7.16 -3.86 -13.22
C SER A 127 5.89 -4.70 -13.08
N GLN A 128 5.46 -5.35 -14.17
CA GLN A 128 4.34 -6.32 -14.12
C GLN A 128 4.60 -7.45 -13.11
N ARG A 129 5.87 -7.82 -12.89
CA ARG A 129 6.27 -8.79 -11.87
C ARG A 129 5.91 -8.30 -10.46
N PHE A 130 6.24 -7.06 -10.14
CA PHE A 130 5.87 -6.44 -8.87
C PHE A 130 4.36 -6.33 -8.73
N MET A 131 3.65 -5.86 -9.76
CA MET A 131 2.19 -5.80 -9.73
C MET A 131 1.55 -7.17 -9.48
N ALA A 132 2.09 -8.23 -10.09
CA ALA A 132 1.62 -9.59 -9.86
C ALA A 132 1.81 -10.03 -8.39
N SER A 133 2.97 -9.77 -7.77
CA SER A 133 3.17 -10.04 -6.34
C SER A 133 2.21 -9.23 -5.46
N GLU A 134 1.98 -7.96 -5.82
CA GLU A 134 1.12 -7.07 -5.05
C GLU A 134 -0.34 -7.52 -5.08
N ILE A 135 -0.85 -7.91 -6.26
CA ILE A 135 -2.21 -8.45 -6.46
C ILE A 135 -2.40 -9.73 -5.63
N ILE A 136 -1.46 -10.68 -5.68
CA ILE A 136 -1.56 -11.92 -4.90
C ILE A 136 -1.59 -11.60 -3.40
N ARG A 137 -0.73 -10.69 -2.95
CA ARG A 137 -0.67 -10.26 -1.56
C ARG A 137 -1.95 -9.56 -1.12
N GLU A 138 -2.56 -8.72 -1.95
CA GLU A 138 -3.88 -8.13 -1.66
C GLU A 138 -4.95 -9.22 -1.43
N LYS A 139 -5.01 -10.24 -2.29
CA LYS A 139 -5.94 -11.38 -2.10
C LYS A 139 -5.63 -12.16 -0.82
N LEU A 140 -4.35 -12.38 -0.51
CA LEU A 140 -3.96 -13.01 0.75
C LEU A 140 -4.48 -12.21 1.95
N MET A 141 -4.35 -10.89 1.93
CA MET A 141 -4.86 -10.02 2.99
C MET A 141 -6.38 -10.11 3.12
N ARG A 142 -7.09 -10.02 2.00
CA ARG A 142 -8.57 -10.05 1.95
C ARG A 142 -9.15 -11.38 2.44
N PHE A 143 -8.55 -12.52 2.07
CA PHE A 143 -9.14 -13.84 2.31
C PHE A 143 -8.68 -14.56 3.58
N LEU A 144 -7.59 -14.10 4.22
CA LEU A 144 -7.04 -14.74 5.42
C LEU A 144 -7.45 -14.09 6.73
N GLY A 145 -7.91 -12.83 6.72
CA GLY A 145 -8.57 -12.15 7.85
C GLY A 145 -7.95 -12.44 9.23
N ALA A 146 -6.76 -11.91 9.51
CA ALA A 146 -6.05 -11.94 10.81
C ALA A 146 -4.76 -11.08 10.71
N GLU A 147 -3.85 -11.15 11.68
CA GLU A 147 -2.48 -10.57 11.63
C GLU A 147 -1.53 -11.27 10.63
N LEU A 148 -2.01 -12.29 9.91
CA LEU A 148 -1.26 -13.01 8.88
C LEU A 148 -0.65 -12.13 7.76
N PRO A 149 -1.30 -11.08 7.24
CA PRO A 149 -0.79 -10.18 6.21
C PRO A 149 0.67 -9.77 6.38
N TYR A 150 1.06 -9.42 7.60
CA TYR A 150 2.42 -8.91 7.89
C TYR A 150 3.46 -10.02 8.05
N SER A 151 3.03 -11.28 8.07
CA SER A 151 3.88 -12.48 8.18
C SER A 151 3.89 -13.32 6.91
N VAL A 152 3.31 -12.78 5.83
CA VAL A 152 3.26 -13.40 4.51
C VAL A 152 3.81 -12.44 3.47
N THR A 153 4.65 -12.95 2.57
CA THR A 153 5.13 -12.21 1.40
C THR A 153 5.00 -13.08 0.16
N VAL A 154 5.07 -12.45 -1.01
CA VAL A 154 4.92 -13.10 -2.31
C VAL A 154 6.14 -12.79 -3.14
N GLU A 155 6.83 -13.84 -3.57
CA GLU A 155 7.91 -13.77 -4.54
C GLU A 155 7.39 -14.31 -5.87
N ILE A 156 7.51 -13.54 -6.95
CA ILE A 156 7.32 -14.12 -8.28
C ILE A 156 8.62 -14.83 -8.63
N GLU A 157 8.56 -16.13 -8.94
CA GLU A 157 9.73 -16.93 -9.36
C GLU A 157 9.86 -16.93 -10.89
N ARG A 158 8.72 -17.02 -11.60
CA ARG A 158 8.65 -17.02 -13.07
C ARG A 158 7.60 -16.04 -13.54
N PHE A 159 7.94 -15.25 -14.55
CA PHE A 159 7.01 -14.40 -15.29
C PHE A 159 7.50 -14.39 -16.74
N VAL A 160 6.80 -15.08 -17.63
CA VAL A 160 7.18 -15.17 -19.06
C VAL A 160 5.96 -15.09 -19.95
N SER A 161 6.10 -14.48 -21.12
CA SER A 161 5.11 -14.56 -22.19
C SER A 161 5.03 -15.99 -22.72
N ASN A 162 3.82 -16.48 -22.99
CA ASN A 162 3.58 -17.79 -23.60
C ASN A 162 3.14 -17.66 -25.07
N GLU A 163 3.19 -18.77 -25.81
CA GLU A 163 2.87 -18.83 -27.24
C GLU A 163 1.41 -18.45 -27.55
N ARG A 164 0.55 -18.40 -26.54
CA ARG A 164 -0.89 -18.07 -26.68
C ARG A 164 -1.17 -16.57 -26.54
N GLY A 165 -0.12 -15.74 -26.50
CA GLY A 165 -0.25 -14.30 -26.31
C GLY A 165 -0.65 -13.92 -24.87
N GLY A 166 -0.34 -14.77 -23.89
CA GLY A 166 -0.58 -14.52 -22.47
C GLY A 166 0.69 -14.64 -21.64
N TYR A 167 0.52 -14.73 -20.32
CA TYR A 167 1.61 -14.85 -19.36
C TYR A 167 1.51 -16.13 -18.53
N ASP A 168 2.64 -16.81 -18.33
CA ASP A 168 2.81 -17.85 -17.32
C ASP A 168 3.50 -17.26 -16.10
N ILE A 169 2.83 -17.31 -14.94
CA ILE A 169 3.29 -16.69 -13.70
C ILE A 169 3.35 -17.75 -12.59
N ASN A 170 4.51 -17.88 -11.96
CA ASN A 170 4.68 -18.72 -10.77
C ASN A 170 4.93 -17.80 -9.56
N GLY A 171 4.00 -17.80 -8.61
CA GLY A 171 4.09 -17.08 -7.34
C GLY A 171 4.39 -18.02 -6.18
N LEU A 172 5.42 -17.68 -5.40
CA LEU A 172 5.78 -18.35 -4.16
C LEU A 172 5.32 -17.50 -2.97
N ILE A 173 4.39 -18.04 -2.21
CA ILE A 173 3.88 -17.47 -0.96
C ILE A 173 4.75 -17.97 0.19
N LEU A 174 5.50 -17.05 0.81
CA LEU A 174 6.37 -17.35 1.93
C LEU A 174 5.66 -17.03 3.24
N VAL A 175 5.70 -17.98 4.17
CA VAL A 175 5.12 -17.83 5.52
C VAL A 175 6.14 -18.21 6.59
N GLU A 176 5.98 -17.70 7.81
CA GLU A 176 6.91 -17.95 8.91
C GLU A 176 6.71 -19.30 9.61
N ARG A 177 5.46 -19.81 9.66
CA ARG A 177 5.10 -20.99 10.45
C ARG A 177 4.17 -21.95 9.70
N GLU A 178 4.25 -23.23 10.04
CA GLU A 178 3.43 -24.28 9.39
C GLU A 178 1.91 -24.08 9.58
N GLY A 179 1.49 -23.50 10.71
CA GLY A 179 0.09 -23.13 10.93
C GLY A 179 -0.41 -22.13 9.89
N GLN A 180 0.41 -21.15 9.54
CA GLN A 180 0.09 -20.14 8.53
C GLN A 180 0.00 -20.76 7.14
N LYS A 181 0.91 -21.68 6.81
CA LYS A 181 0.86 -22.46 5.56
C LYS A 181 -0.47 -23.20 5.42
N LYS A 182 -0.93 -23.86 6.49
CA LYS A 182 -2.24 -24.54 6.50
C LYS A 182 -3.40 -23.56 6.30
N MET A 183 -3.31 -22.35 6.86
CA MET A 183 -4.33 -21.31 6.67
C MET A 183 -4.38 -20.78 5.24
N VAL A 184 -3.22 -20.52 4.62
CA VAL A 184 -3.10 -20.09 3.22
C VAL A 184 -3.68 -21.15 2.28
N ILE A 185 -3.30 -22.42 2.46
CA ILE A 185 -3.79 -23.53 1.63
C ILE A 185 -5.29 -23.72 1.85
N GLY A 186 -5.73 -23.69 3.11
CA GLY A 186 -7.10 -23.98 3.52
C GLY A 186 -7.49 -25.45 3.34
N ASN A 187 -8.72 -25.78 3.70
CA ASN A 187 -9.21 -27.16 3.62
C ASN A 187 -9.16 -27.67 2.16
N LYS A 188 -8.41 -28.75 1.92
CA LYS A 188 -8.20 -29.35 0.58
C LYS A 188 -7.75 -28.35 -0.50
N GLY A 189 -7.01 -27.31 -0.13
CA GLY A 189 -6.54 -26.29 -1.09
C GLY A 189 -7.60 -25.29 -1.52
N ALA A 190 -8.78 -25.27 -0.89
CA ALA A 190 -9.88 -24.39 -1.31
C ALA A 190 -9.50 -22.90 -1.21
N LYS A 191 -8.75 -22.51 -0.17
CA LYS A 191 -8.42 -21.10 0.08
C LYS A 191 -7.40 -20.57 -0.94
N ILE A 192 -6.31 -21.31 -1.14
CA ILE A 192 -5.29 -20.94 -2.15
C ILE A 192 -5.87 -20.96 -3.56
N LYS A 193 -6.81 -21.87 -3.86
CA LYS A 193 -7.53 -21.88 -5.14
C LYS A 193 -8.35 -20.60 -5.33
N THR A 194 -9.11 -20.18 -4.32
CA THR A 194 -9.86 -18.91 -4.38
C THR A 194 -8.92 -17.72 -4.59
N ILE A 195 -7.84 -17.64 -3.81
CA ILE A 195 -6.82 -16.59 -3.94
C ILE A 195 -6.26 -16.55 -5.37
N GLY A 196 -5.88 -17.70 -5.93
CA GLY A 196 -5.35 -17.81 -7.29
C GLY A 196 -6.37 -17.41 -8.37
N ILE A 197 -7.65 -17.78 -8.21
CA ILE A 197 -8.70 -17.40 -9.16
C ILE A 197 -8.90 -15.88 -9.18
N GLU A 198 -9.03 -15.26 -8.01
CA GLU A 198 -9.27 -13.82 -7.89
C GLU A 198 -8.03 -13.01 -8.32
N ALA A 199 -6.83 -13.43 -7.91
CA ALA A 199 -5.60 -12.77 -8.33
C ALA A 199 -5.39 -12.86 -9.86
N ARG A 200 -5.65 -14.03 -10.45
CA ARG A 200 -5.56 -14.21 -11.90
C ARG A 200 -6.54 -13.31 -12.64
N LYS A 201 -7.78 -13.17 -12.16
CA LYS A 201 -8.79 -12.31 -12.78
C LYS A 201 -8.30 -10.87 -12.86
N ASP A 202 -7.82 -10.32 -11.74
CA ASP A 202 -7.29 -8.96 -11.68
C ASP A 202 -6.05 -8.78 -12.58
N MET A 203 -5.16 -9.78 -12.64
CA MET A 203 -4.01 -9.74 -13.55
C MET A 203 -4.42 -9.75 -15.02
N GLN A 204 -5.46 -10.52 -15.40
CA GLN A 204 -5.93 -10.55 -16.77
C GLN A 204 -6.53 -9.22 -17.22
N GLU A 205 -7.25 -8.56 -16.32
CA GLU A 205 -7.79 -7.21 -16.56
C GLU A 205 -6.66 -6.19 -16.66
N MET A 206 -5.73 -6.19 -15.70
CA MET A 206 -4.63 -5.23 -15.66
C MET A 206 -3.62 -5.39 -16.80
N PHE A 207 -3.32 -6.63 -17.20
CA PHE A 207 -2.34 -6.90 -18.27
C PHE A 207 -2.98 -7.01 -19.65
N GLU A 208 -4.31 -6.90 -19.72
CA GLU A 208 -5.11 -7.05 -20.94
C GLU A 208 -4.77 -8.34 -21.73
N ALA A 209 -4.42 -9.41 -21.01
CA ALA A 209 -3.90 -10.65 -21.58
C ALA A 209 -4.32 -11.89 -20.77
N PRO A 210 -4.40 -13.08 -21.38
CA PRO A 210 -4.60 -14.32 -20.64
C PRO A 210 -3.45 -14.59 -19.65
N VAL A 211 -3.78 -15.06 -18.45
CA VAL A 211 -2.79 -15.38 -17.41
C VAL A 211 -2.98 -16.81 -16.93
N HIS A 212 -1.89 -17.58 -16.90
CA HIS A 212 -1.80 -18.86 -16.19
C HIS A 212 -1.00 -18.63 -14.91
N LEU A 213 -1.69 -18.70 -13.76
CA LEU A 213 -1.11 -18.43 -12.44
C LEU A 213 -0.99 -19.73 -11.63
N GLU A 214 0.24 -20.05 -11.22
CA GLU A 214 0.54 -21.14 -10.29
C GLU A 214 1.05 -20.57 -8.97
N LEU A 215 0.46 -21.03 -7.86
CA LEU A 215 0.81 -20.58 -6.51
C LEU A 215 1.34 -21.72 -5.66
N TRP A 216 2.47 -21.48 -5.00
CA TRP A 216 3.10 -22.39 -4.05
C TRP A 216 3.18 -21.76 -2.67
N VAL A 217 3.15 -22.56 -1.62
CA VAL A 217 3.29 -22.07 -0.23
C VAL A 217 4.47 -22.76 0.45
N LYS A 218 5.43 -21.97 0.91
CA LYS A 218 6.64 -22.47 1.57
C LYS A 218 6.83 -21.80 2.92
N VAL A 219 7.15 -22.61 3.92
CA VAL A 219 7.55 -22.10 5.23
C VAL A 219 9.03 -21.74 5.17
N LYS A 220 9.35 -20.49 5.52
CA LYS A 220 10.71 -19.99 5.70
C LYS A 220 10.70 -19.23 7.03
N SER A 221 11.32 -19.76 8.08
CA SER A 221 11.36 -19.03 9.36
C SER A 221 12.32 -17.85 9.28
N GLY A 222 11.98 -16.72 9.90
CA GLY A 222 12.88 -15.58 10.07
C GLY A 222 13.14 -14.73 8.82
N TRP A 223 12.38 -14.91 7.73
CA TRP A 223 12.55 -14.09 6.53
C TRP A 223 12.21 -12.61 6.77
N ALA A 224 11.24 -12.32 7.67
CA ALA A 224 10.84 -10.96 8.00
C ALA A 224 11.90 -10.17 8.80
N ASP A 225 12.91 -10.89 9.31
CA ASP A 225 14.07 -10.34 10.03
C ASP A 225 15.37 -10.39 9.20
N ASP A 226 15.34 -11.00 8.00
CA ASP A 226 16.47 -11.11 7.08
C ASP A 226 16.43 -9.99 6.04
N GLU A 227 17.23 -8.94 6.23
CA GLU A 227 17.32 -7.80 5.31
C GLU A 227 17.68 -8.20 3.87
N ARG A 228 18.46 -9.27 3.67
CA ARG A 228 18.81 -9.74 2.32
C ARG A 228 17.59 -10.36 1.64
N ALA A 229 16.80 -11.13 2.39
CA ALA A 229 15.53 -11.65 1.90
C ALA A 229 14.56 -10.51 1.57
N LEU A 230 14.48 -9.47 2.40
CA LEU A 230 13.61 -8.32 2.18
C LEU A 230 13.99 -7.50 0.93
N ARG A 231 15.30 -7.35 0.64
CA ARG A 231 15.78 -6.76 -0.62
C ARG A 231 15.30 -7.54 -1.84
N SER A 232 15.48 -8.85 -1.86
CA SER A 232 15.04 -9.69 -2.99
C SER A 232 13.53 -9.72 -3.20
N LEU A 233 12.76 -9.32 -2.19
CA LEU A 233 11.30 -9.24 -2.23
C LEU A 233 10.79 -7.86 -2.68
N GLY A 234 11.68 -6.94 -3.08
CA GLY A 234 11.31 -5.63 -3.60
C GLY A 234 10.93 -4.59 -2.54
N TYR A 235 11.18 -4.85 -1.25
CA TYR A 235 10.92 -3.86 -0.18
C TYR A 235 12.00 -2.76 -0.08
N VAL A 236 13.04 -2.81 -0.90
CA VAL A 236 14.24 -1.96 -0.79
C VAL A 236 14.61 -1.28 -2.11
N ASP A 237 13.97 -1.62 -3.23
CA ASP A 237 14.36 -1.08 -4.55
C ASP A 237 14.09 0.43 -4.71
N ASP A 238 13.41 1.05 -3.75
CA ASP A 238 13.15 2.51 -3.70
C ASP A 238 13.94 3.26 -2.61
N LEU A 239 14.99 2.65 -2.04
CA LEU A 239 15.87 3.27 -1.02
C LEU A 239 17.21 3.73 -1.58
#